data_AF-A0A1F8SFV0-F1
#
_entry.id   AF-A0A1F8SFV0-F1
#
_cell.length_a   1.000
_cell.length_b   1.000
_cell.length_c   1.000
_cell.angle_alpha   90.00
_cell.angle_beta   90.00
_cell.angle_gamma   90.00
#
_symmetry.space_group_name_H-M   'P 1'
#
loop_
_entity.id
_entity.type
_entity.pdbx_description
1 polymer ?
#
loop_
_entity_poly.entity_id
_entity_poly.type
_entity_poly.pdbx_seq_one_letter_code
_entity_poly.pdbx_strand_id
1 'polypeptide(L)'
;MPLEFLKRRGGEPGKPAPLAPQPARSVGLPEEVVAQEYQLKLYYAGKSTEGVRMSAGPQAMAELPGMLSGIARGEIEVVEPLPIEFAQAVPQIVRPSEAMQWLNANHQLSPVARHALYVLESIDAIDMAFDTFACALLDGETDTSGYPEYNAVVGGVASHWDEATGDMIVRGVVGWGGRGVRGDTDRIASRILGGLLTNILANQHALGLTAVERPVPAAGRGGLVCAHCGFASGHERAFYCPKCGMRLLRG
;
A
#
# COMPACT_ATOMS: atom_id res chain seq x y z
N MET A 1 75.29 62.72 -72.57
CA MET A 1 73.92 62.73 -73.13
C MET A 1 73.30 61.36 -72.87
N PRO A 2 72.24 61.21 -72.04
CA PRO A 2 71.52 62.22 -71.26
C PRO A 2 72.22 62.52 -69.92
N LEU A 3 71.55 62.31 -68.76
CA LEU A 3 71.77 62.85 -67.40
C LEU A 3 71.57 61.74 -66.33
N GLU A 4 71.90 61.79 -65.02
CA GLU A 4 72.18 62.82 -63.98
C GLU A 4 70.97 63.43 -63.19
N PHE A 5 71.23 63.75 -61.91
CA PHE A 5 70.48 64.57 -60.92
C PHE A 5 68.92 64.59 -60.81
N LEU A 6 68.37 64.06 -59.70
CA LEU A 6 67.35 64.68 -58.79
C LEU A 6 66.93 63.65 -57.71
N LYS A 7 67.45 63.77 -56.48
CA LYS A 7 66.73 64.28 -55.28
C LYS A 7 65.37 63.60 -54.98
N ARG A 8 65.32 62.77 -53.93
CA ARG A 8 64.74 63.09 -52.57
C ARG A 8 63.20 62.93 -52.51
N ARG A 9 62.56 62.57 -51.40
CA ARG A 9 62.96 62.13 -50.04
C ARG A 9 61.65 61.73 -49.32
N GLY A 10 61.61 60.60 -48.63
CA GLY A 10 60.43 60.19 -47.85
C GLY A 10 60.65 58.82 -47.21
N GLY A 11 61.16 58.81 -45.98
CA GLY A 11 61.36 57.58 -45.22
C GLY A 11 60.20 57.34 -44.26
N GLU A 12 59.79 56.07 -44.17
CA GLU A 12 59.00 55.46 -43.09
C GLU A 12 57.53 55.93 -42.92
N PRO A 13 56.64 55.12 -42.30
CA PRO A 13 56.92 53.91 -41.49
C PRO A 13 56.11 52.64 -41.87
N GLY A 14 56.43 51.54 -41.17
CA GLY A 14 55.51 50.42 -40.98
C GLY A 14 55.65 49.23 -41.94
N LYS A 15 56.55 48.28 -41.60
CA LYS A 15 56.36 46.89 -42.06
C LYS A 15 55.02 46.38 -41.49
N PRO A 16 54.12 45.78 -42.29
CA PRO A 16 52.92 45.18 -41.75
C PRO A 16 53.29 43.97 -40.88
N ALA A 17 52.85 43.98 -39.63
CA ALA A 17 52.93 42.81 -38.75
C ALA A 17 52.00 41.70 -39.28
N PRO A 18 52.30 40.41 -39.03
CA PRO A 18 51.41 39.32 -39.40
C PRO A 18 50.05 39.48 -38.69
N LEU A 19 48.97 39.16 -39.40
CA LEU A 19 47.62 39.12 -38.82
C LEU A 19 47.61 38.16 -37.63
N ALA A 20 47.33 38.69 -36.43
CA ALA A 20 47.07 37.86 -35.27
C ALA A 20 45.82 37.01 -35.51
N PRO A 21 45.84 35.71 -35.18
CA PRO A 21 44.63 34.89 -35.26
C PRO A 21 43.56 35.47 -34.33
N GLN A 22 42.33 35.59 -34.84
CA GLN A 22 41.20 36.01 -34.01
C GLN A 22 41.07 35.05 -32.82
N PRO A 23 40.81 35.54 -31.60
CA PRO A 23 40.47 34.65 -30.50
C PRO A 23 39.17 33.95 -30.88
N ALA A 24 39.25 32.64 -31.13
CA ALA A 24 38.07 31.82 -31.26
C ALA A 24 37.23 32.05 -30.00
N ARG A 25 35.98 32.52 -30.18
CA ARG A 25 35.02 32.53 -29.08
C ARG A 25 34.91 31.09 -28.62
N SER A 26 35.44 30.79 -27.43
CA SER A 26 35.18 29.54 -26.75
C SER A 26 33.68 29.51 -26.49
N VAL A 27 32.94 28.88 -27.40
CA VAL A 27 31.60 28.40 -27.10
C VAL A 27 31.82 27.42 -25.96
N GLY A 28 31.51 27.86 -24.75
CA GLY A 28 31.47 26.98 -23.60
C GLY A 28 30.44 25.92 -23.93
N LEU A 29 30.91 24.73 -24.33
CA LEU A 29 30.06 23.56 -24.42
C LEU A 29 29.40 23.43 -23.04
N PRO A 30 28.06 23.36 -22.95
CA PRO A 30 27.40 23.16 -21.67
C PRO A 30 28.03 21.94 -21.00
N GLU A 31 28.41 22.07 -19.74
CA GLU A 31 28.91 20.96 -18.94
C GLU A 31 27.88 19.83 -19.02
N GLU A 32 28.29 18.68 -19.56
CA GLU A 32 27.35 17.61 -19.89
C GLU A 32 26.78 17.07 -18.58
N VAL A 33 25.50 17.39 -18.33
CA VAL A 33 24.81 16.99 -17.11
C VAL A 33 24.64 15.47 -17.13
N VAL A 34 25.59 14.76 -16.53
CA VAL A 34 25.53 13.31 -16.33
C VAL A 34 24.41 13.01 -15.34
N ALA A 35 23.20 12.86 -15.85
CA ALA A 35 22.04 12.49 -15.07
C ALA A 35 22.24 11.08 -14.49
N GLN A 36 22.46 11.02 -13.18
CA GLN A 36 22.51 9.76 -12.45
C GLN A 36 21.07 9.32 -12.14
N GLU A 37 20.56 8.39 -12.94
CA GLU A 37 19.22 7.83 -12.75
C GLU A 37 19.25 6.74 -11.68
N TYR A 38 18.47 6.93 -10.61
CA TYR A 38 18.32 5.97 -9.52
C TYR A 38 16.86 5.50 -9.48
N GLN A 39 16.62 4.23 -9.78
CA GLN A 39 15.28 3.63 -9.75
C GLN A 39 15.19 2.50 -8.70
N LEU A 40 14.14 2.54 -7.88
CA LEU A 40 13.73 1.43 -7.03
C LEU A 40 12.33 0.97 -7.47
N LYS A 41 12.20 -0.29 -7.86
CA LYS A 41 10.90 -0.91 -8.15
C LYS A 41 10.54 -1.86 -7.01
N LEU A 42 9.49 -1.52 -6.28
CA LEU A 42 8.87 -2.38 -5.28
C LEU A 42 7.78 -3.22 -5.98
N TYR A 43 7.60 -4.45 -5.51
CA TYR A 43 6.54 -5.34 -5.99
C TYR A 43 5.82 -5.94 -4.79
N TYR A 44 4.51 -5.75 -4.71
CA TYR A 44 3.64 -6.32 -3.69
C TYR A 44 2.66 -7.28 -4.36
N ALA A 45 2.39 -8.39 -3.68
CA ALA A 45 1.45 -9.40 -4.11
C ALA A 45 0.69 -9.95 -2.91
N GLY A 46 -0.48 -10.50 -3.18
CA GLY A 46 -1.30 -11.15 -2.17
C GLY A 46 -2.35 -12.04 -2.80
N LYS A 47 -2.97 -12.86 -1.96
CA LYS A 47 -4.05 -13.78 -2.32
C LYS A 47 -5.08 -13.81 -1.21
N SER A 48 -6.35 -13.93 -1.61
CA SER A 48 -7.49 -14.12 -0.70
C SER A 48 -8.18 -15.45 -0.98
N THR A 49 -8.80 -16.03 0.03
CA THR A 49 -9.80 -17.09 -0.15
C THR A 49 -11.11 -16.50 -0.67
N GLU A 50 -12.05 -17.37 -1.05
CA GLU A 50 -13.48 -17.02 -1.00
C GLU A 50 -13.89 -16.67 0.44
N GLY A 51 -15.03 -15.99 0.60
CA GLY A 51 -15.58 -15.70 1.91
C GLY A 51 -16.22 -16.96 2.50
N VAL A 52 -16.16 -17.09 3.82
CA VAL A 52 -16.98 -18.00 4.60
C VAL A 52 -17.96 -17.15 5.39
N ARG A 53 -19.26 -17.44 5.23
CA ARG A 53 -20.30 -16.82 6.03
C ARG A 53 -20.29 -17.45 7.42
N MET A 54 -20.23 -16.64 8.46
CA MET A 54 -20.25 -17.05 9.85
C MET A 54 -21.44 -16.42 10.56
N SER A 55 -22.18 -17.25 11.31
CA SER A 55 -23.32 -16.79 12.10
C SER A 55 -22.91 -15.71 13.10
N ALA A 56 -23.70 -14.63 13.15
CA ALA A 56 -23.48 -13.54 14.09
C ALA A 56 -23.59 -14.02 15.56
N GLY A 57 -22.74 -13.51 16.44
CA GLY A 57 -22.81 -13.82 17.87
C GLY A 57 -21.86 -12.98 18.73
N PRO A 58 -22.03 -13.00 20.07
CA PRO A 58 -21.23 -12.18 20.99
C PRO A 58 -19.72 -12.46 20.97
N GLN A 59 -19.32 -13.63 20.46
CA GLN A 59 -17.92 -14.08 20.39
C GLN A 59 -17.36 -14.05 18.96
N ALA A 60 -18.13 -13.65 17.95
CA ALA A 60 -17.75 -13.74 16.53
C ALA A 60 -16.37 -13.13 16.23
N MET A 61 -16.08 -11.94 16.78
CA MET A 61 -14.78 -11.27 16.62
C MET A 61 -13.67 -11.93 17.45
N ALA A 62 -14.00 -12.49 18.61
CA ALA A 62 -13.05 -13.13 19.53
C ALA A 62 -12.51 -14.47 19.00
N GLU A 63 -13.20 -15.09 18.04
CA GLU A 63 -12.76 -16.34 17.39
C GLU A 63 -11.75 -16.14 16.26
N LEU A 64 -11.64 -14.94 15.68
CA LEU A 64 -10.75 -14.64 14.54
C LEU A 64 -9.28 -15.01 14.81
N PRO A 65 -8.67 -14.72 15.98
CA PRO A 65 -7.30 -15.15 16.27
C PRO A 65 -7.13 -16.67 16.31
N GLY A 66 -8.17 -17.39 16.75
CA GLY A 66 -8.17 -18.85 16.81
C GLY A 66 -8.00 -19.51 15.43
N MET A 67 -8.44 -18.84 14.37
CA MET A 67 -8.31 -19.33 12.98
C MET A 67 -6.87 -19.31 12.48
N LEU A 68 -5.96 -18.57 13.12
CA LEU A 68 -4.53 -18.57 12.81
C LEU A 68 -3.74 -19.65 13.59
N SER A 69 -4.40 -20.42 14.47
CA SER A 69 -3.78 -21.47 15.27
C SER A 69 -3.08 -22.52 14.38
N GLY A 70 -1.83 -22.84 14.71
CA GLY A 70 -0.97 -23.74 13.94
C GLY A 70 -0.42 -23.16 12.62
N ILE A 71 -0.76 -21.91 12.28
CA ILE A 71 -0.33 -21.23 11.05
C ILE A 71 0.56 -20.02 11.36
N ALA A 72 0.19 -19.20 12.35
CA ALA A 72 0.99 -18.06 12.79
C ALA A 72 2.35 -18.51 13.38
N ARG A 73 3.40 -17.76 13.06
CA ARG A 73 4.77 -17.94 13.59
C ARG A 73 5.19 -16.89 14.61
N GLY A 74 4.40 -15.84 14.77
CA GLY A 74 4.61 -14.78 15.75
C GLY A 74 3.32 -14.47 16.50
N GLU A 75 3.33 -13.35 17.22
CA GLU A 75 2.14 -12.82 17.89
C GLU A 75 1.02 -12.53 16.86
N ILE A 76 -0.23 -12.76 17.28
CA ILE A 76 -1.42 -12.47 16.48
C ILE A 76 -2.00 -11.16 16.99
N GLU A 77 -2.05 -10.16 16.12
CA GLU A 77 -2.58 -8.84 16.41
C GLU A 77 -3.93 -8.65 15.71
N VAL A 78 -4.95 -8.23 16.46
CA VAL A 78 -6.28 -7.92 15.92
C VAL A 78 -6.37 -6.42 15.71
N VAL A 79 -6.44 -6.01 14.45
CA VAL A 79 -6.62 -4.62 14.05
C VAL A 79 -8.10 -4.37 13.81
N GLU A 80 -8.71 -3.50 14.61
CA GLU A 80 -10.10 -3.07 14.44
C GLU A 80 -10.26 -2.12 13.24
N PRO A 81 -11.47 -2.01 12.66
CA PRO A 81 -11.73 -1.10 11.55
C PRO A 81 -11.51 0.37 11.95
N LEU A 82 -10.71 1.12 11.19
CA LEU A 82 -10.27 2.49 11.51
C LEU A 82 -11.41 3.46 11.91
N PRO A 83 -11.24 4.31 12.94
CA PRO A 83 -12.22 5.33 13.28
C PRO A 83 -12.61 6.19 12.07
N ILE A 84 -13.84 6.72 12.04
CA ILE A 84 -14.38 7.34 10.82
C ILE A 84 -13.60 8.58 10.35
N GLU A 85 -12.92 9.29 11.26
CA GLU A 85 -11.98 10.36 10.91
C GLU A 85 -10.76 9.89 10.08
N PHE A 86 -10.43 8.60 10.11
CA PHE A 86 -9.36 7.94 9.36
C PHE A 86 -9.88 7.04 8.23
N ALA A 87 -11.17 7.08 7.89
CA ALA A 87 -11.75 6.23 6.83
C ALA A 87 -11.21 6.49 5.40
N GLN A 88 -10.39 7.54 5.20
CA GLN A 88 -9.67 7.83 3.96
C GLN A 88 -8.15 7.66 4.11
N ALA A 89 -7.67 7.19 5.26
CA ALA A 89 -6.26 6.95 5.49
C ALA A 89 -5.81 5.71 4.72
N VAL A 90 -4.88 5.89 3.79
CA VAL A 90 -4.35 4.83 2.91
C VAL A 90 -2.82 4.92 2.86
N PRO A 91 -2.10 3.81 2.61
CA PRO A 91 -0.63 3.78 2.56
C PRO A 91 -0.02 4.46 1.31
N GLN A 92 -0.74 5.40 0.67
CA GLN A 92 -0.28 6.09 -0.53
C GLN A 92 0.54 7.33 -0.19
N ILE A 93 1.80 7.34 -0.62
CA ILE A 93 2.75 8.45 -0.45
C ILE A 93 2.53 9.56 -1.51
N VAL A 94 1.47 9.46 -2.33
CA VAL A 94 1.13 10.44 -3.38
C VAL A 94 0.83 11.82 -2.79
N ARG A 95 0.20 11.88 -1.61
CA ARG A 95 0.04 13.10 -0.82
C ARG A 95 0.56 12.91 0.60
N PRO A 96 1.47 13.77 1.09
CA PRO A 96 2.00 13.66 2.46
C PRO A 96 0.91 13.67 3.55
N SER A 97 -0.23 14.33 3.32
CA SER A 97 -1.37 14.34 4.24
C SER A 97 -2.03 12.96 4.41
N GLU A 98 -2.16 12.19 3.33
CA GLU A 98 -2.79 10.86 3.32
C GLU A 98 -1.87 9.85 4.03
N ALA A 99 -0.58 9.87 3.67
CA ALA A 99 0.44 9.05 4.35
C ALA A 99 0.57 9.39 5.85
N MET A 100 0.50 10.67 6.23
CA MET A 100 0.51 11.06 7.65
C MET A 100 -0.75 10.63 8.40
N GLN A 101 -1.94 10.63 7.77
CA GLN A 101 -3.15 10.07 8.38
C GLN A 101 -3.01 8.56 8.60
N TRP A 102 -2.49 7.82 7.62
CA TRP A 102 -2.28 6.37 7.75
C TRP A 102 -1.22 6.04 8.81
N LEU A 103 -0.14 6.81 8.92
CA LEU A 103 0.82 6.67 10.01
C LEU A 103 0.19 6.99 11.36
N ASN A 104 -0.56 8.10 11.49
CA ASN A 104 -1.24 8.44 12.74
C ASN A 104 -2.24 7.38 13.18
N ALA A 105 -2.95 6.76 12.24
CA ALA A 105 -3.86 5.65 12.51
C ALA A 105 -3.13 4.37 13.00
N ASN A 106 -1.99 4.03 12.39
CA ASN A 106 -1.37 2.70 12.53
C ASN A 106 -0.06 2.67 13.34
N HIS A 107 0.50 3.80 13.78
CA HIS A 107 1.81 3.86 14.47
C HIS A 107 1.88 3.05 15.77
N GLN A 108 0.75 2.75 16.40
CA GLN A 108 0.66 2.00 17.66
C GLN A 108 0.82 0.49 17.46
N LEU A 109 0.54 -0.02 16.25
CA LEU A 109 0.54 -1.44 15.92
C LEU A 109 1.96 -2.02 15.82
N SER A 110 2.12 -3.34 15.87
CA SER A 110 3.44 -3.97 15.71
C SER A 110 4.05 -3.70 14.31
N PRO A 111 5.39 -3.80 14.15
CA PRO A 111 6.04 -3.73 12.84
C PRO A 111 5.47 -4.74 11.81
N VAL A 112 5.08 -5.92 12.28
CA VAL A 112 4.46 -6.98 11.46
C VAL A 112 3.07 -6.57 10.98
N ALA A 113 2.20 -6.09 11.89
CA ALA A 113 0.86 -5.62 11.51
C ALA A 113 0.93 -4.39 10.60
N ARG A 114 1.77 -3.39 10.90
CA ARG A 114 1.98 -2.22 10.02
C ARG A 114 2.45 -2.63 8.63
N HIS A 115 3.35 -3.61 8.51
CA HIS A 115 3.79 -4.12 7.22
C HIS A 115 2.67 -4.88 6.51
N ALA A 116 1.90 -5.71 7.22
CA ALA A 116 0.76 -6.44 6.66
C ALA A 116 -0.31 -5.49 6.09
N LEU A 117 -0.71 -4.48 6.87
CA LEU A 117 -1.62 -3.42 6.44
C LEU A 117 -1.08 -2.68 5.21
N TYR A 118 0.17 -2.21 5.28
CA TYR A 118 0.80 -1.50 4.15
C TYR A 118 0.78 -2.33 2.87
N VAL A 119 1.17 -3.61 2.93
CA VAL A 119 1.19 -4.50 1.76
C VAL A 119 -0.22 -4.78 1.23
N LEU A 120 -1.17 -5.12 2.11
CA LEU A 120 -2.49 -5.59 1.73
C LEU A 120 -3.45 -4.46 1.31
N GLU A 121 -3.40 -3.30 1.96
CA GLU A 121 -4.14 -2.11 1.52
C GLU A 121 -3.57 -1.56 0.20
N SER A 122 -2.23 -1.58 0.00
CA SER A 122 -1.61 -1.09 -1.24
C SER A 122 -2.01 -1.87 -2.50
N ILE A 123 -2.45 -3.12 -2.34
CA ILE A 123 -2.97 -3.97 -3.43
C ILE A 123 -4.48 -4.16 -3.36
N ASP A 124 -5.17 -3.39 -2.49
CA ASP A 124 -6.62 -3.45 -2.29
C ASP A 124 -7.12 -4.88 -1.98
N ALA A 125 -6.44 -5.59 -1.07
CA ALA A 125 -6.82 -6.93 -0.59
C ALA A 125 -7.66 -6.90 0.71
N ILE A 126 -7.46 -5.85 1.52
CA ILE A 126 -8.24 -5.50 2.73
C ILE A 126 -8.59 -4.02 2.68
N ASP A 127 -9.70 -3.64 3.32
CA ASP A 127 -10.11 -2.24 3.49
C ASP A 127 -10.44 -1.98 4.96
N MET A 128 -9.54 -1.30 5.66
CA MET A 128 -9.68 -1.03 7.09
C MET A 128 -10.80 -0.02 7.42
N ALA A 129 -11.48 0.57 6.42
CA ALA A 129 -12.72 1.32 6.66
C ALA A 129 -13.85 0.43 7.23
N PHE A 130 -13.83 -0.88 6.98
CA PHE A 130 -14.83 -1.83 7.49
C PHE A 130 -14.29 -3.23 7.86
N ASP A 131 -13.19 -3.70 7.28
CA ASP A 131 -12.58 -4.98 7.67
C ASP A 131 -11.94 -4.87 9.06
N THR A 132 -12.20 -5.86 9.90
CA THR A 132 -11.37 -6.22 11.05
C THR A 132 -10.35 -7.25 10.59
N PHE A 133 -9.11 -7.16 11.05
CA PHE A 133 -8.03 -8.01 10.54
C PHE A 133 -7.22 -8.63 11.69
N ALA A 134 -7.36 -9.95 11.89
CA ALA A 134 -6.51 -10.71 12.78
C ALA A 134 -5.30 -11.22 11.99
N CYS A 135 -4.12 -10.69 12.28
CA CYS A 135 -2.93 -10.83 11.44
C CYS A 135 -1.67 -11.26 12.21
N ALA A 136 -0.74 -11.89 11.52
CA ALA A 136 0.55 -12.33 12.05
C ALA A 136 1.60 -12.49 10.92
N LEU A 137 2.84 -12.78 11.33
CA LEU A 137 3.86 -13.37 10.45
C LEU A 137 3.52 -14.86 10.25
N LEU A 138 3.45 -15.31 8.99
CA LEU A 138 3.04 -16.67 8.62
C LEU A 138 4.20 -17.51 8.04
N ASP A 139 5.16 -16.85 7.37
CA ASP A 139 6.43 -17.44 6.93
C ASP A 139 7.52 -16.35 6.82
N GLY A 140 8.79 -16.75 6.82
CA GLY A 140 9.94 -15.86 6.79
C GLY A 140 10.45 -15.43 8.17
N GLU A 141 11.25 -14.37 8.16
CA GLU A 141 11.96 -13.80 9.32
C GLU A 141 11.70 -12.28 9.39
N THR A 142 12.09 -11.66 10.50
CA THR A 142 12.05 -10.22 10.70
C THR A 142 13.45 -9.66 10.88
N ASP A 143 13.66 -8.41 10.45
CA ASP A 143 14.90 -7.66 10.69
C ASP A 143 15.12 -7.32 12.18
N THR A 144 16.25 -6.68 12.48
CA THR A 144 16.61 -6.28 13.86
C THR A 144 15.71 -5.20 14.46
N SER A 145 14.82 -4.59 13.67
CA SER A 145 13.77 -3.67 14.11
C SER A 145 12.37 -4.31 14.13
N GLY A 146 12.28 -5.61 13.86
CA GLY A 146 11.05 -6.40 13.87
C GLY A 146 10.22 -6.34 12.60
N TYR A 147 10.66 -5.64 11.54
CA TYR A 147 9.91 -5.60 10.28
C TYR A 147 10.10 -6.90 9.47
N PRO A 148 9.07 -7.44 8.81
CA PRO A 148 9.20 -8.60 7.93
C PRO A 148 10.21 -8.37 6.79
N GLU A 149 11.07 -9.35 6.56
CA GLU A 149 11.98 -9.39 5.41
C GLU A 149 11.21 -9.51 4.08
N TYR A 150 11.79 -9.09 2.95
CA TYR A 150 11.09 -8.99 1.66
C TYR A 150 10.55 -10.32 1.09
N ASN A 151 11.00 -11.46 1.62
CA ASN A 151 10.53 -12.80 1.26
C ASN A 151 9.54 -13.41 2.26
N ALA A 152 9.23 -12.70 3.35
CA ALA A 152 8.26 -13.13 4.35
C ALA A 152 6.83 -13.11 3.80
N VAL A 153 5.97 -13.93 4.42
CA VAL A 153 4.52 -13.92 4.18
C VAL A 153 3.85 -13.42 5.45
N VAL A 154 3.12 -12.32 5.32
CA VAL A 154 2.26 -11.76 6.36
C VAL A 154 0.80 -11.97 5.97
N GLY A 155 -0.10 -11.99 6.95
CA GLY A 155 -1.52 -12.19 6.67
C GLY A 155 -2.29 -12.73 7.86
N GLY A 156 -3.46 -13.29 7.59
CA GLY A 156 -4.33 -13.90 8.58
C GLY A 156 -5.76 -13.98 8.08
N VAL A 157 -6.72 -13.58 8.91
CA VAL A 157 -8.14 -13.54 8.53
C VAL A 157 -8.68 -12.11 8.60
N ALA A 158 -9.33 -11.70 7.52
CA ALA A 158 -10.03 -10.42 7.42
C ALA A 158 -11.54 -10.69 7.45
N SER A 159 -12.30 -9.84 8.15
CA SER A 159 -13.74 -10.00 8.31
C SER A 159 -14.50 -8.68 8.35
N HIS A 160 -15.69 -8.66 7.77
CA HIS A 160 -16.65 -7.56 7.93
C HIS A 160 -18.05 -8.11 8.12
N TRP A 161 -18.99 -7.23 8.49
CA TRP A 161 -20.39 -7.58 8.68
C TRP A 161 -21.18 -7.42 7.37
N ASP A 162 -22.04 -8.39 7.06
CA ASP A 162 -22.97 -8.31 5.93
C ASP A 162 -24.11 -7.34 6.27
N GLU A 163 -24.24 -6.28 5.48
CA GLU A 163 -25.26 -5.25 5.67
C GLU A 163 -26.70 -5.79 5.59
N ALA A 164 -26.93 -6.89 4.87
CA ALA A 164 -28.25 -7.45 4.64
C ALA A 164 -28.72 -8.37 5.78
N THR A 165 -27.85 -9.25 6.27
CA THR A 165 -28.21 -10.30 7.25
C THR A 165 -27.70 -10.03 8.67
N GLY A 166 -26.61 -9.25 8.81
CA GLY A 166 -25.90 -9.08 10.06
C GLY A 166 -24.93 -10.23 10.40
N ASP A 167 -24.78 -11.24 9.53
CA ASP A 167 -23.72 -12.25 9.64
C ASP A 167 -22.33 -11.62 9.43
N MET A 168 -21.28 -12.34 9.81
CA MET A 168 -19.91 -11.97 9.49
C MET A 168 -19.43 -12.74 8.24
N ILE A 169 -18.75 -12.05 7.32
CA ILE A 169 -18.05 -12.67 6.18
C ILE A 169 -16.57 -12.69 6.53
N VAL A 170 -15.97 -13.88 6.65
CA VAL A 170 -14.54 -14.06 6.99
C VAL A 170 -13.79 -14.66 5.81
N ARG A 171 -12.60 -14.14 5.50
CA ARG A 171 -11.73 -14.65 4.45
C ARG A 171 -10.28 -14.73 4.92
N GLY A 172 -9.55 -15.74 4.48
CA GLY A 172 -8.10 -15.79 4.65
C GLY A 172 -7.45 -14.82 3.65
N VAL A 173 -6.49 -14.01 4.10
CA VAL A 173 -5.73 -13.09 3.24
C VAL A 173 -4.25 -13.20 3.57
N VAL A 174 -3.41 -13.32 2.55
CA VAL A 174 -1.94 -13.36 2.67
C VAL A 174 -1.31 -12.38 1.70
N GLY A 175 -0.21 -11.74 2.11
CA GLY A 175 0.53 -10.74 1.35
C GLY A 175 2.04 -10.89 1.56
N TRP A 176 2.80 -10.48 0.56
CA TRP A 176 4.27 -10.47 0.57
C TRP A 176 4.80 -9.42 -0.43
N GLY A 177 6.03 -8.96 -0.25
CA GLY A 177 6.64 -8.09 -1.25
C GLY A 177 7.74 -7.15 -0.79
N GLY A 178 8.02 -6.17 -1.64
CA GLY A 178 9.09 -5.20 -1.51
C GLY A 178 10.18 -5.42 -2.56
N ARG A 179 11.44 -5.54 -2.14
CA ARG A 179 12.60 -5.63 -3.04
C ARG A 179 13.03 -7.08 -3.27
N GLY A 180 12.88 -7.56 -4.51
CA GLY A 180 13.48 -8.83 -4.94
C GLY A 180 12.77 -10.10 -4.46
N VAL A 181 11.45 -10.17 -4.66
CA VAL A 181 10.62 -11.33 -4.28
C VAL A 181 11.14 -12.64 -4.89
N ARG A 182 11.22 -13.69 -4.06
CA ARG A 182 11.66 -15.03 -4.45
C ARG A 182 10.50 -15.85 -5.02
N GLY A 183 10.78 -16.72 -5.98
CA GLY A 183 9.76 -17.53 -6.67
C GLY A 183 8.98 -18.50 -5.76
N ASP A 184 9.57 -18.97 -4.67
CA ASP A 184 8.90 -19.91 -3.74
C ASP A 184 7.84 -19.25 -2.84
N THR A 185 7.90 -17.93 -2.62
CA THR A 185 6.98 -17.23 -1.70
C THR A 185 5.52 -17.38 -2.14
N ASP A 186 5.25 -17.34 -3.45
CA ASP A 186 3.90 -17.55 -4.01
C ASP A 186 3.31 -18.94 -3.70
N ARG A 187 4.16 -19.97 -3.75
CA ARG A 187 3.80 -21.36 -3.46
C ARG A 187 3.56 -21.57 -1.95
N ILE A 188 4.38 -20.93 -1.11
CA ILE A 188 4.22 -20.95 0.35
C ILE A 188 2.93 -20.23 0.75
N ALA A 189 2.70 -19.02 0.22
CA ALA A 189 1.48 -18.27 0.44
C ALA A 189 0.22 -19.05 0.03
N SER A 190 0.23 -19.72 -1.13
CA SER A 190 -0.88 -20.61 -1.55
C SER A 190 -1.20 -21.71 -0.55
N ARG A 191 -0.17 -22.35 0.05
CA ARG A 191 -0.34 -23.42 1.03
C ARG A 191 -0.91 -22.88 2.35
N ILE A 192 -0.37 -21.76 2.82
CA ILE A 192 -0.81 -21.06 4.04
C ILE A 192 -2.28 -20.65 3.90
N LEU A 193 -2.65 -20.09 2.75
CA LEU A 193 -4.01 -19.68 2.45
C LEU A 193 -5.03 -20.84 2.46
N GLY A 194 -4.63 -22.02 1.95
CA GLY A 194 -5.45 -23.23 2.07
C GLY A 194 -5.63 -23.71 3.52
N GLY A 195 -4.59 -23.55 4.35
CA GLY A 195 -4.67 -23.78 5.80
C GLY A 195 -5.65 -22.82 6.47
N LEU A 196 -5.55 -21.52 6.18
CA LEU A 196 -6.47 -20.49 6.70
C LEU A 196 -7.92 -20.81 6.31
N LEU A 197 -8.19 -21.13 5.05
CA LEU A 197 -9.54 -21.52 4.60
C LEU A 197 -10.07 -22.74 5.37
N THR A 198 -9.21 -23.74 5.60
CA THR A 198 -9.56 -24.95 6.34
C THR A 198 -9.93 -24.62 7.80
N ASN A 199 -9.14 -23.76 8.46
CA ASN A 199 -9.41 -23.32 9.83
C ASN A 199 -10.70 -22.47 9.94
N ILE A 200 -10.99 -21.60 8.96
CA ILE A 200 -12.23 -20.82 8.93
C ILE A 200 -13.44 -21.76 8.73
N LEU A 201 -13.37 -22.70 7.78
CA LEU A 201 -14.45 -23.67 7.52
C LEU A 201 -14.65 -24.68 8.66
N ALA A 202 -13.60 -24.96 9.44
CA ALA A 202 -13.67 -25.83 10.63
C ALA A 202 -14.27 -25.13 11.87
N ASN A 203 -14.53 -23.82 11.81
CA ASN A 203 -15.17 -23.09 12.88
C ASN A 203 -16.65 -23.51 13.04
N GLN A 204 -17.09 -23.72 14.28
CA GLN A 204 -18.46 -24.16 14.63
C GLN A 204 -19.59 -23.22 14.15
N HIS A 205 -19.28 -21.95 13.87
CA HIS A 205 -20.21 -20.92 13.41
C HIS A 205 -20.24 -20.75 11.88
N ALA A 206 -19.40 -21.48 11.13
CA ALA A 206 -19.36 -21.43 9.67
C ALA A 206 -20.63 -22.02 9.04
N LEU A 207 -21.29 -21.22 8.19
CA LEU A 207 -22.50 -21.59 7.46
C LEU A 207 -22.21 -22.08 6.03
N GLY A 208 -21.05 -21.71 5.48
CA GLY A 208 -20.60 -22.14 4.15
C GLY A 208 -19.85 -21.05 3.37
N LEU A 209 -19.37 -21.41 2.18
CA LEU A 209 -18.72 -20.48 1.25
C LEU A 209 -19.72 -19.44 0.72
N THR A 210 -19.23 -18.22 0.51
CA THR A 210 -20.01 -17.08 0.01
C THR A 210 -19.10 -16.13 -0.79
N ALA A 211 -19.69 -15.38 -1.72
CA ALA A 211 -18.95 -14.38 -2.46
C ALA A 211 -18.51 -13.23 -1.53
N VAL A 212 -17.31 -12.70 -1.74
CA VAL A 212 -16.83 -11.51 -1.02
C VAL A 212 -17.37 -10.27 -1.71
N GLU A 213 -18.60 -9.88 -1.39
CA GLU A 213 -19.14 -8.58 -1.76
C GLU A 213 -18.60 -7.53 -0.77
N ARG A 214 -17.82 -6.55 -1.26
CA ARG A 214 -17.28 -5.50 -0.39
C ARG A 214 -18.34 -4.45 -0.09
N PRO A 215 -18.52 -4.06 1.19
CA PRO A 215 -19.26 -2.86 1.55
C PRO A 215 -18.77 -1.62 0.78
N VAL A 216 -19.69 -0.80 0.29
CA VAL A 216 -19.36 0.46 -0.40
C VAL A 216 -19.96 1.63 0.41
N PRO A 217 -19.16 2.63 0.82
CA PRO A 217 -19.67 3.80 1.52
C PRO A 217 -20.67 4.61 0.69
N ALA A 218 -21.64 5.26 1.36
CA ALA A 218 -22.65 6.08 0.70
C ALA A 218 -22.05 7.32 -0.01
N ALA A 219 -21.91 7.26 -1.34
CA ALA A 219 -21.57 8.42 -2.17
C ALA A 219 -22.80 9.34 -2.41
N GLY A 220 -23.49 9.79 -1.36
CA GLY A 220 -24.65 10.68 -1.52
C GLY A 220 -25.41 11.06 -0.23
N ARG A 221 -26.27 12.07 -0.35
CA ARG A 221 -27.23 12.44 0.71
C ARG A 221 -28.41 11.46 0.70
N GLY A 222 -28.35 10.41 1.51
CA GLY A 222 -29.44 9.43 1.64
C GLY A 222 -29.10 8.12 2.34
N GLY A 223 -27.82 7.81 2.58
CA GLY A 223 -27.41 6.59 3.27
C GLY A 223 -27.84 6.54 4.74
N LEU A 224 -28.10 5.33 5.25
CA LEU A 224 -28.38 5.10 6.67
C LEU A 224 -27.07 5.19 7.47
N VAL A 225 -27.05 6.10 8.45
CA VAL A 225 -25.89 6.28 9.34
C VAL A 225 -26.01 5.37 10.56
N CYS A 226 -24.96 4.64 10.88
CA CYS A 226 -24.91 3.81 12.08
C CYS A 226 -24.85 4.68 13.35
N ALA A 227 -25.86 4.58 14.21
CA ALA A 227 -25.92 5.31 15.48
C ALA A 227 -24.83 4.89 16.50
N HIS A 228 -24.11 3.79 16.26
CA HIS A 228 -23.02 3.32 17.13
C HIS A 228 -21.65 3.90 16.73
N CYS A 229 -21.28 3.82 15.45
CA CYS A 229 -19.93 4.18 14.96
C CYS A 229 -19.90 5.30 13.90
N GLY A 230 -21.05 5.88 13.55
CA GLY A 230 -21.15 6.96 12.55
C GLY A 230 -20.98 6.54 11.09
N PHE A 231 -20.70 5.27 10.79
CA PHE A 231 -20.51 4.79 9.42
C PHE A 231 -21.76 4.98 8.55
N ALA A 232 -21.59 5.57 7.36
CA ALA A 232 -22.65 5.81 6.39
C ALA A 232 -22.74 4.65 5.38
N SER A 233 -23.67 3.73 5.63
CA SER A 233 -23.92 2.60 4.72
C SER A 233 -24.50 3.08 3.39
N GLY A 234 -23.91 2.63 2.29
CA GLY A 234 -24.28 3.03 0.93
C GLY A 234 -25.51 2.34 0.37
N HIS A 235 -25.98 1.25 0.99
CA HIS A 235 -27.01 0.41 0.39
C HIS A 235 -28.39 0.67 1.01
N GLU A 236 -29.38 1.03 0.18
CA GLU A 236 -30.76 1.29 0.65
C GLU A 236 -31.40 0.07 1.36
N ARG A 237 -30.90 -1.14 1.06
CA ARG A 237 -31.36 -2.39 1.69
C ARG A 237 -30.60 -2.74 2.97
N ALA A 238 -29.58 -1.98 3.37
CA ALA A 238 -28.83 -2.25 4.58
C ALA A 238 -29.75 -2.24 5.82
N PHE A 239 -29.58 -3.27 6.64
CA PHE A 239 -30.18 -3.39 7.98
C PHE A 239 -29.12 -3.37 9.07
N TYR A 240 -27.86 -3.68 8.74
CA TYR A 240 -26.73 -3.77 9.66
C TYR A 240 -25.55 -2.91 9.17
N CYS A 241 -24.75 -2.41 10.10
CA CYS A 241 -23.54 -1.65 9.80
C CYS A 241 -22.39 -2.61 9.46
N PRO A 242 -21.73 -2.47 8.29
CA PRO A 242 -20.67 -3.40 7.86
C PRO A 242 -19.43 -3.33 8.75
N LYS A 243 -19.24 -2.19 9.42
CA LYS A 243 -18.10 -1.90 10.30
C LYS A 243 -18.22 -2.51 11.69
N CYS A 244 -19.43 -2.66 12.24
CA CYS A 244 -19.61 -3.03 13.66
C CYS A 244 -20.80 -3.94 13.96
N GLY A 245 -21.49 -4.48 12.94
CA GLY A 245 -22.61 -5.41 13.11
C GLY A 245 -23.88 -4.82 13.75
N MET A 246 -23.86 -3.56 14.18
CA MET A 246 -25.02 -2.92 14.82
C MET A 246 -26.13 -2.64 13.80
N ARG A 247 -27.37 -2.94 14.19
CA ARG A 247 -28.56 -2.68 13.37
C ARG A 247 -28.70 -1.17 13.10
N LEU A 248 -28.86 -0.81 11.84
CA LEU A 248 -29.09 0.57 11.40
C LEU A 248 -30.51 1.00 11.78
N LEU A 249 -30.64 2.17 12.40
CA LEU A 249 -31.93 2.79 12.69
C LEU A 249 -32.47 3.39 11.38
N ARG A 250 -33.54 2.81 10.84
CA ARG A 250 -34.34 3.46 9.80
C ARG A 250 -35.24 4.49 10.47
N GLY A 251 -35.08 5.76 10.07
CA GLY A 251 -36.01 6.85 10.40
C GLY A 251 -37.28 6.77 9.56
#